data_AF-A0A7V3I636-F1
#
_entry.id   AF-A0A7V3I636-F1
#
_cell.length_a   1.000
_cell.length_b   1.000
_cell.length_c   1.000
_cell.angle_alpha   90.00
_cell.angle_beta   90.00
_cell.angle_gamma   90.00
#
_symmetry.space_group_name_H-M   'P 1'
#
loop_
_entity.id
_entity.type
_entity.pdbx_description
1 polymer ?
#
loop_
_entity_poly.entity_id
_entity_poly.type
_entity_poly.pdbx_seq_one_letter_code
_entity_poly.pdbx_strand_id
1 'polypeptide(L)'
;MTTDTSEKGLEELIVRTMTGRTDVLSPEHVATETSAPVAGGTGWILGDSAHYDREYCVDLVQLRGFLLATQEPLVEALSLNTDGPTRRQFLARLQGEISKRGVIDVLRNGIKHGPYHIDL
;
A
#
# COMPACT_ATOMS: atom_id res chain seq x y z
N MET A 1 -8.33 -8.54 -36.08
CA MET A 1 -7.41 -7.93 -35.10
C MET A 1 -6.46 -9.00 -34.64
N THR A 2 -5.16 -8.77 -34.75
CA THR A 2 -4.15 -9.67 -34.20
C THR A 2 -3.98 -9.30 -32.74
N THR A 3 -4.23 -10.24 -31.83
CA THR A 3 -3.96 -10.04 -30.40
C THR A 3 -2.46 -9.89 -30.20
N ASP A 4 -2.04 -8.87 -29.44
CA ASP A 4 -0.66 -8.75 -29.00
C ASP A 4 -0.37 -9.87 -27.98
N THR A 5 0.52 -10.80 -28.36
CA THR A 5 0.94 -11.92 -27.52
C THR A 5 2.35 -11.72 -26.94
N SER A 6 2.89 -10.50 -26.99
CA SER A 6 4.13 -10.15 -26.30
C SER A 6 3.94 -10.16 -24.78
N GLU A 7 5.04 -10.19 -24.03
CA GLU A 7 5.04 -10.07 -22.56
C GLU A 7 4.32 -8.79 -22.12
N LYS A 8 4.64 -7.67 -22.78
CA LYS A 8 3.97 -6.39 -22.58
C LYS A 8 2.45 -6.48 -22.80
N GLY A 9 2.02 -7.09 -23.91
CA GLY A 9 0.59 -7.27 -24.20
C GLY A 9 -0.14 -8.13 -23.16
N LEU A 10 0.54 -9.14 -22.60
CA LEU A 10 0.00 -9.95 -21.51
C LEU A 10 -0.09 -9.16 -20.20
N GLU A 11 0.97 -8.43 -19.83
CA GLU A 11 1.01 -7.58 -18.63
C GLU A 11 -0.09 -6.51 -18.65
N GLU A 12 -0.26 -5.85 -19.80
CA GLU A 12 -1.34 -4.89 -20.03
C GLU A 12 -2.71 -5.48 -19.72
N LEU A 13 -2.97 -6.68 -20.24
CA LEU A 13 -4.23 -7.38 -20.04
C LEU A 13 -4.46 -7.71 -18.57
N ILE A 14 -3.42 -8.20 -17.88
CA ILE A 14 -3.47 -8.55 -16.46
C ILE A 14 -3.76 -7.31 -15.63
N VAL A 15 -2.95 -6.24 -15.78
CA VAL A 15 -3.11 -5.05 -14.96
C VAL A 15 -4.47 -4.40 -15.21
N ARG A 16 -4.90 -4.32 -16.46
CA ARG A 16 -6.23 -3.80 -16.80
C ARG A 16 -7.35 -4.60 -16.15
N THR A 17 -7.26 -5.92 -16.19
CA THR A 17 -8.28 -6.80 -15.60
C THR A 17 -8.29 -6.67 -14.08
N MET A 18 -7.12 -6.57 -13.44
CA MET A 18 -7.03 -6.53 -11.98
C MET A 18 -7.42 -5.16 -11.40
N THR A 19 -6.98 -4.09 -12.04
CA THR A 19 -7.07 -2.72 -11.49
C THR A 19 -8.19 -1.89 -12.12
N GLY A 20 -8.79 -2.37 -13.22
CA GLY A 20 -9.77 -1.62 -14.00
C GLY A 20 -9.17 -0.47 -14.81
N ARG A 21 -7.85 -0.32 -14.82
CA ARG A 21 -7.12 0.78 -15.47
C ARG A 21 -6.60 0.39 -16.85
N THR A 22 -6.79 1.26 -17.84
CA THR A 22 -6.26 1.08 -19.20
C THR A 22 -5.01 1.90 -19.48
N ASP A 23 -4.61 2.76 -18.53
CA ASP A 23 -3.64 3.83 -18.70
C ASP A 23 -2.24 3.50 -18.17
N VAL A 24 -1.95 2.22 -17.91
CA VAL A 24 -0.72 1.78 -17.24
C VAL A 24 0.54 2.01 -18.06
N LEU A 25 0.43 2.43 -19.33
CA LEU A 25 1.55 2.42 -20.25
C LEU A 25 1.96 3.74 -20.89
N SER A 26 1.22 4.83 -20.69
CA SER A 26 1.68 6.19 -20.97
C SER A 26 0.53 7.18 -20.78
N PRO A 27 0.67 8.16 -19.87
CA PRO A 27 1.73 8.28 -18.86
C PRO A 27 1.60 7.19 -17.78
N GLU A 28 2.69 6.91 -17.05
CA GLU A 28 2.67 5.95 -15.95
C GLU A 28 1.69 6.36 -14.85
N HIS A 29 1.00 5.37 -14.27
CA HIS A 29 0.14 5.62 -13.12
C HIS A 29 0.98 5.87 -11.87
N VAL A 30 0.71 6.98 -11.18
CA VAL A 30 1.25 7.26 -9.84
C VAL A 30 0.16 7.00 -8.81
N ALA A 31 0.42 6.04 -7.92
CA ALA A 31 -0.49 5.73 -6.83
C ALA A 31 -0.57 6.90 -5.83
N THR A 32 -1.73 7.09 -5.21
CA THR A 32 -1.93 8.08 -4.15
C THR A 32 -2.60 7.42 -2.96
N GLU A 33 -2.63 8.13 -1.84
CA GLU A 33 -3.24 7.65 -0.58
C GLU A 33 -4.74 7.49 -0.66
N THR A 34 -5.34 8.17 -1.64
CA THR A 34 -6.76 8.13 -1.96
C THR A 34 -7.03 7.32 -3.22
N SER A 35 -6.07 6.53 -3.70
CA SER A 35 -6.29 5.65 -4.86
C SER A 35 -7.37 4.63 -4.50
N ALA A 36 -8.57 4.82 -5.05
CA ALA A 36 -9.65 3.85 -4.95
C ALA A 36 -9.53 2.83 -6.10
N PRO A 37 -9.90 1.55 -5.87
CA PRO A 37 -10.07 0.59 -6.96
C PRO A 37 -11.05 1.14 -8.00
N VAL A 38 -10.69 1.08 -9.28
CA VAL A 38 -11.58 1.54 -10.35
C VAL A 38 -12.69 0.52 -10.57
N ALA A 39 -13.93 1.01 -10.75
CA ALA A 39 -15.07 0.15 -11.09
C ALA A 39 -14.79 -0.63 -12.38
N GLY A 40 -14.88 -1.96 -12.31
CA GLY A 40 -14.61 -2.86 -13.44
C GLY A 40 -13.34 -3.73 -13.31
N GLY A 41 -12.48 -3.48 -12.31
CA GLY A 41 -11.40 -4.39 -11.93
C GLY A 41 -11.82 -5.47 -10.93
N THR A 42 -10.87 -6.28 -10.45
CA THR A 42 -11.08 -7.29 -9.40
C THR A 42 -10.77 -6.78 -7.98
N GLY A 43 -10.75 -5.45 -7.80
CA GLY A 43 -10.54 -4.81 -6.51
C GLY A 43 -9.08 -4.45 -6.18
N TRP A 44 -8.16 -4.57 -7.15
CA TRP A 44 -6.77 -4.20 -6.94
C TRP A 44 -6.52 -2.72 -7.22
N ILE A 45 -5.60 -2.14 -6.46
CA ILE A 45 -5.09 -0.80 -6.67
C ILE A 45 -3.74 -0.92 -7.37
N LEU A 46 -3.54 -0.15 -8.43
CA LEU A 46 -2.25 -0.07 -9.08
C LEU A 46 -1.29 0.76 -8.21
N GLY A 47 -0.19 0.14 -7.78
CA GLY A 47 0.83 0.76 -6.92
C GLY A 47 1.89 1.51 -7.72
N ASP A 48 2.80 2.17 -7.00
CA ASP A 48 4.01 2.79 -7.55
C ASP A 48 5.21 2.36 -6.70
N SER A 49 6.23 1.79 -7.37
CA SER A 49 7.44 1.29 -6.73
C SER A 49 8.23 2.37 -5.98
N ALA A 50 8.08 3.65 -6.34
CA ALA A 50 8.74 4.77 -5.67
C ALA A 50 8.22 5.00 -4.24
N HIS A 51 7.02 4.52 -3.91
CA HIS A 51 6.46 4.63 -2.56
C HIS A 51 6.95 3.56 -1.59
N TYR A 52 7.68 2.55 -2.07
CA TYR A 52 8.22 1.49 -1.24
C TYR A 52 9.44 1.96 -0.45
N ASP A 53 9.29 2.04 0.86
CA ASP A 53 10.39 2.28 1.79
C ASP A 53 11.15 0.97 2.05
N ARG A 54 12.42 0.93 1.64
CA ARG A 54 13.27 -0.26 1.75
C ARG A 54 13.79 -0.52 3.16
N GLU A 55 13.83 0.50 4.03
CA GLU A 55 14.28 0.34 5.42
C GLU A 55 13.24 -0.44 6.22
N TYR A 56 11.97 -0.10 6.01
CA TYR A 56 10.84 -0.69 6.75
C TYR A 56 10.05 -1.74 5.96
N CYS A 57 10.39 -1.92 4.68
CA CYS A 57 9.75 -2.86 3.76
C CYS A 57 8.24 -2.65 3.60
N VAL A 58 7.81 -1.40 3.45
CA VAL A 58 6.39 -1.06 3.33
C VAL A 58 6.18 0.07 2.32
N ASP A 59 5.05 0.03 1.60
CA ASP A 59 4.57 1.17 0.83
C ASP A 59 3.93 2.19 1.79
N LEU A 60 4.60 3.33 2.00
CA LEU A 60 4.17 4.33 2.98
C LEU A 60 2.91 5.09 2.54
N VAL A 61 2.72 5.27 1.24
CA VAL A 61 1.56 5.98 0.68
C VAL A 61 0.32 5.13 0.86
N GLN A 62 0.41 3.83 0.57
CA GLN A 62 -0.69 2.89 0.80
C GLN A 62 -0.97 2.68 2.28
N LEU A 63 0.07 2.55 3.12
CA LEU A 63 -0.13 2.42 4.57
C LEU A 63 -0.82 3.65 5.17
N ARG A 64 -0.36 4.86 4.84
CA ARG A 64 -0.99 6.10 5.32
C ARG A 64 -2.41 6.23 4.78
N GLY A 65 -2.64 5.95 3.50
CA GLY A 65 -3.99 5.95 2.90
C GLY A 65 -4.95 4.98 3.58
N PHE A 66 -4.51 3.76 3.84
CA PHE A 66 -5.29 2.76 4.57
C PHE A 66 -5.64 3.23 5.98
N LEU A 67 -4.65 3.72 6.74
CA LEU A 67 -4.88 4.19 8.10
C LEU A 67 -5.74 5.46 8.13
N LEU A 68 -5.61 6.35 7.15
CA LEU A 68 -6.49 7.50 7.00
C LEU A 68 -7.94 7.08 6.77
N ALA A 69 -8.16 6.07 5.91
CA ALA A 69 -9.50 5.59 5.57
C ALA A 69 -10.16 4.76 6.68
N THR A 70 -9.38 4.07 7.53
CA THR A 70 -9.90 3.11 8.52
C THR A 70 -9.80 3.60 9.96
N GLN A 71 -8.76 4.37 10.28
CA GLN A 71 -8.35 4.73 11.64
C GLN A 71 -7.74 6.14 11.66
N GLU A 72 -8.45 7.12 11.08
CA GLU A 72 -7.98 8.51 10.89
C GLU A 72 -7.18 9.12 12.08
N PRO A 73 -7.62 8.98 13.36
CA PRO A 73 -6.88 9.54 14.49
C PRO A 73 -5.43 9.03 14.63
N LEU A 74 -5.12 7.84 14.11
CA LEU A 74 -3.79 7.26 14.15
C LEU A 74 -2.80 7.96 13.21
N VAL A 75 -3.27 8.61 12.14
CA VAL A 75 -2.39 9.29 11.18
C VAL A 75 -1.60 10.40 11.86
N GLU A 76 -2.27 11.22 12.67
CA GLU A 76 -1.63 12.29 13.43
C GLU A 76 -0.86 11.74 14.62
N ALA A 77 -1.44 10.79 15.36
CA ALA A 77 -0.81 10.19 16.54
C ALA A 77 0.53 9.50 16.23
N LEU A 78 0.66 8.91 15.03
CA LEU A 78 1.88 8.27 14.55
C LEU A 78 2.74 9.21 13.69
N SER A 79 2.30 10.47 13.51
CA SER A 79 2.95 11.51 12.71
C SER A 79 3.29 11.06 11.27
N LEU A 80 2.37 10.35 10.61
CA LEU A 80 2.64 9.72 9.31
C LEU A 80 2.85 10.73 8.17
N ASN A 81 2.40 11.98 8.36
CA ASN A 81 2.52 13.06 7.37
C ASN A 81 3.95 13.60 7.21
N THR A 82 4.82 13.36 8.19
CA THR A 82 6.16 13.94 8.23
C THR A 82 7.19 12.90 8.58
N ASP A 83 8.38 12.99 7.97
CA ASP A 83 9.50 12.19 8.45
C ASP A 83 9.99 12.70 9.80
N GLY A 84 9.85 11.86 10.83
CA GLY A 84 10.17 12.22 12.20
C GLY A 84 10.42 11.00 13.07
N PRO A 85 10.95 11.21 14.29
CA PRO A 85 11.23 10.13 15.23
C PRO A 85 10.00 9.26 15.54
N THR A 86 8.81 9.86 15.70
CA THR A 86 7.56 9.16 15.99
C THR A 86 7.21 8.17 14.88
N ARG A 87 7.22 8.63 13.62
CA ARG A 87 6.95 7.78 12.45
C ARG A 87 7.93 6.63 12.37
N ARG A 88 9.23 6.90 12.48
CA ARG A 88 10.28 5.87 12.41
C ARG A 88 10.17 4.82 13.52
N GLN A 89 9.82 5.23 14.74
CA GLN A 89 9.58 4.29 15.84
C GLN A 89 8.38 3.38 15.58
N PHE A 90 7.30 3.91 15.01
CA PHE A 90 6.15 3.11 14.59
C PHE A 90 6.52 2.13 13.47
N LEU A 91 7.21 2.59 12.43
CA LEU A 91 7.60 1.74 11.30
C LEU A 91 8.58 0.63 11.72
N ALA A 92 9.55 0.95 12.58
CA ALA A 92 10.44 -0.06 13.17
C ALA A 92 9.66 -1.07 14.03
N ARG A 93 8.63 -0.63 14.76
CA ARG A 93 7.75 -1.52 15.52
C ARG A 93 6.96 -2.46 14.59
N LEU A 94 6.38 -1.93 13.53
CA LEU A 94 5.66 -2.70 12.52
C LEU A 94 6.55 -3.76 11.87
N GLN A 95 7.72 -3.35 11.38
CA GLN A 95 8.72 -4.25 10.80
C GLN A 95 9.16 -5.34 11.78
N GLY A 96 9.41 -4.98 13.04
CA GLY A 96 9.79 -5.94 14.08
C GLY A 96 8.69 -6.97 14.38
N GLU A 97 7.44 -6.54 14.42
CA GLU A 97 6.29 -7.44 14.60
C GLU A 97 6.11 -8.36 13.39
N ILE A 98 6.19 -7.84 12.16
CA ILE A 98 6.17 -8.66 10.93
C ILE A 98 7.30 -9.69 10.95
N SER A 99 8.51 -9.28 11.33
CA SER A 99 9.67 -10.18 11.40
C SER A 99 9.51 -11.28 12.46
N LYS A 100 8.82 -10.98 13.57
CA LYS A 100 8.66 -11.89 14.71
C LYS A 100 7.56 -12.93 14.52
N ARG A 101 6.39 -12.52 13.98
CA ARG A 101 5.19 -13.39 13.90
C ARG A 101 4.60 -13.52 12.49
N GLY A 102 5.17 -12.82 11.51
CA GLY A 102 4.78 -12.90 10.10
C GLY A 102 3.66 -11.94 9.72
N VAL A 103 3.61 -11.60 8.42
CA VAL A 103 2.63 -10.63 7.87
C VAL A 103 1.19 -11.06 8.12
N ILE A 104 0.86 -12.34 7.91
CA ILE A 104 -0.53 -12.84 8.06
C ILE A 104 -1.03 -12.65 9.50
N ASP A 105 -0.17 -12.90 10.50
CA ASP A 105 -0.55 -12.75 11.90
C ASP A 105 -0.72 -11.28 12.29
N VAL A 106 0.11 -10.39 11.72
CA VAL A 106 -0.01 -8.94 11.88
C VAL A 106 -1.33 -8.42 11.29
N LEU A 107 -1.70 -8.83 10.07
CA LEU A 107 -2.95 -8.41 9.42
C LEU A 107 -4.20 -8.94 10.14
N ARG A 108 -4.11 -10.10 10.81
CA ARG A 108 -5.27 -10.66 11.51
C ARG A 108 -5.51 -10.03 12.88
N ASN A 109 -4.45 -9.61 13.55
CA ASN A 109 -4.49 -9.27 14.96
C ASN A 109 -4.05 -7.83 15.26
N GLY A 110 -3.69 -7.04 14.23
CA GLY A 110 -3.12 -5.71 14.40
C GLY A 110 -1.80 -5.71 15.19
N ILE A 111 -1.29 -4.54 15.56
CA ILE A 111 -0.09 -4.39 16.42
C ILE A 111 -0.39 -3.48 17.61
N LYS A 112 0.45 -3.57 18.66
CA LYS A 112 0.48 -2.60 19.76
C LYS A 112 1.68 -1.67 19.62
N HIS A 113 1.44 -0.37 19.71
CA HIS A 113 2.47 0.67 19.72
C HIS A 113 2.11 1.78 20.71
N GLY A 114 2.83 1.81 21.84
CA GLY A 114 2.51 2.73 22.95
C GLY A 114 1.08 2.51 23.46
N PRO A 115 0.24 3.57 23.57
CA PRO A 115 -1.14 3.45 24.00
C PRO A 115 -2.08 2.95 22.89
N TYR A 116 -1.60 2.81 21.65
CA TYR A 116 -2.42 2.49 20.49
C TYR A 116 -2.41 1.01 20.16
N HIS A 117 -3.58 0.51 19.81
CA HIS A 117 -3.74 -0.70 19.00
C HIS A 117 -4.01 -0.26 17.56
N ILE A 118 -3.31 -0.86 16.60
CA ILE A 118 -3.40 -0.52 15.18
C ILE A 118 -3.83 -1.77 14.42
N ASP A 119 -5.03 -1.73 13.85
CA ASP A 119 -5.50 -2.75 12.92
C ASP A 119 -4.87 -2.53 11.53
N LEU A 120 -4.56 -3.61 10.81
CA LEU A 120 -3.81 -3.61 9.54
C LEU A 120 -4.46 -4.50 8.49
#